data_AF-A0A2A6FQW8-F1
#
_entry.id   AF-A0A2A6FQW8-F1
#
_cell.length_a   1.000
_cell.length_b   1.000
_cell.length_c   1.000
_cell.angle_alpha   90.00
_cell.angle_beta   90.00
_cell.angle_gamma   90.00
#
_symmetry.space_group_name_H-M   'P 1'
#
loop_
_entity.id
_entity.type
_entity.pdbx_description
1 polymer ?
#
loop_
_entity_poly.entity_id
_entity_poly.type
_entity_poly.pdbx_seq_one_letter_code
_entity_poly.pdbx_strand_id
1 'polypeptide(L)'
;MWCLRPAVGHRSRRNLAAVITGDISGKSFDAQVQSVGPFTTGDSGKSGNDSGVATSGYPVIVTTTEPVPGDWIGKDVRMVITLSEASSNSLVVPETALSSRSKGTDYVTVSEGKS
;
A
#
# COMPACT_ATOMS: atom_id res chain seq x y z
N MET A 1 -30.71 8.17 -25.32
CA MET A 1 -30.20 6.91 -24.71
C MET A 1 -28.70 6.92 -24.90
N TRP A 2 -27.91 6.99 -23.82
CA TRP A 2 -26.53 6.52 -23.64
C TRP A 2 -26.20 6.75 -22.16
N CYS A 3 -25.92 5.67 -21.44
CA CYS A 3 -25.75 5.65 -19.99
C CYS A 3 -24.30 5.99 -19.63
N LEU A 4 -24.12 6.97 -18.75
CA LEU A 4 -22.89 7.14 -17.97
C LEU A 4 -22.76 5.92 -17.04
N ARG A 5 -21.76 5.07 -17.29
CA ARG A 5 -21.27 4.12 -16.28
C ARG A 5 -20.13 4.81 -15.53
N PRO A 6 -20.29 5.17 -14.25
CA PRO A 6 -19.13 5.47 -13.43
C PRO A 6 -18.31 4.19 -13.30
N ALA A 7 -17.01 4.32 -13.57
CA ALA A 7 -16.04 3.24 -13.42
C ALA A 7 -16.19 2.59 -12.04
N VAL A 8 -16.17 1.26 -12.05
CA VAL A 8 -16.23 0.41 -10.87
C VAL A 8 -15.04 0.75 -9.98
N GLY A 9 -15.26 1.66 -9.02
CA GLY A 9 -14.38 1.80 -7.87
C GLY A 9 -14.44 0.47 -7.13
N HIS A 10 -13.40 -0.32 -7.26
CA HIS A 10 -13.25 -1.57 -6.53
C HIS A 10 -13.20 -1.18 -5.04
N ARG A 11 -14.35 -1.20 -4.37
CA ARG A 11 -14.45 -0.97 -2.93
C ARG A 11 -13.74 -2.14 -2.25
N SER A 12 -12.44 -2.01 -2.03
CA SER A 12 -11.78 -2.76 -0.98
C SER A 12 -12.40 -2.28 0.34
N ARG A 13 -13.50 -2.91 0.77
CA ARG A 13 -14.14 -2.69 2.08
C ARG A 13 -13.33 -3.31 3.23
N ARG A 14 -12.02 -3.47 3.05
CA ARG A 14 -11.12 -3.83 4.12
C ARG A 14 -10.23 -2.62 4.33
N ASN A 15 -10.47 -1.92 5.44
CA ASN A 15 -9.52 -0.94 5.94
C ASN A 15 -8.22 -1.71 6.13
N LEU A 16 -7.23 -1.41 5.29
CA LEU A 16 -5.95 -2.08 5.36
C LEU A 16 -5.21 -1.51 6.55
N ALA A 17 -4.72 -2.39 7.42
CA ALA A 17 -3.85 -1.99 8.50
C ALA A 17 -2.56 -1.40 7.91
N ALA A 18 -2.12 -0.29 8.47
CA ALA A 18 -0.90 0.37 8.11
C ALA A 18 -0.16 0.85 9.36
N VAL A 19 1.13 1.06 9.23
CA VAL A 19 1.95 1.75 10.23
C VAL A 19 2.61 2.93 9.54
N ILE A 20 2.49 4.12 10.15
CA ILE A 20 3.24 5.30 9.74
C ILE A 20 4.38 5.54 10.73
N THR A 21 5.58 5.81 10.21
CA THR A 21 6.79 6.06 10.99
C THR A 21 7.39 7.38 10.53
N GLY A 22 7.63 8.30 11.46
CA GLY A 22 8.24 9.59 11.16
C GLY A 22 9.74 9.42 11.03
N ASP A 23 10.31 9.73 9.87
CA ASP A 23 11.70 9.39 9.54
C ASP A 23 12.73 10.01 10.50
N ILE A 24 12.45 11.21 11.02
CA ILE A 24 13.34 11.92 11.96
C ILE A 24 13.18 11.42 13.40
N SER A 25 11.94 11.14 13.81
CA SER A 25 11.64 10.83 15.22
C SER A 25 11.70 9.34 15.54
N GLY A 26 11.60 8.48 14.52
CA GLY A 26 11.44 7.03 14.67
C GLY A 26 10.12 6.59 15.33
N LYS A 27 9.28 7.54 15.79
CA LYS A 27 7.98 7.22 16.38
C LYS A 27 7.06 6.65 15.32
N SER A 28 6.25 5.68 15.73
CA SER A 28 5.33 4.97 14.84
C SER A 28 3.90 5.02 15.39
N PHE A 29 2.93 5.08 14.49
CA PHE A 29 1.50 5.06 14.81
C PHE A 29 0.78 4.02 13.97
N ASP A 30 -0.12 3.29 14.63
CA ASP A 30 -1.07 2.45 13.93
C ASP A 30 -2.02 3.31 13.12
N ALA A 31 -2.21 2.92 11.87
CA ALA A 31 -3.02 3.61 10.89
C ALA A 31 -3.92 2.63 10.15
N GLN A 32 -4.97 3.17 9.55
CA GLN A 32 -5.90 2.45 8.70
C GLN A 32 -6.03 3.19 7.39
N VAL A 33 -5.88 2.49 6.27
CA VAL A 33 -6.15 3.06 4.95
C VAL A 33 -7.64 3.34 4.82
N GLN A 34 -7.99 4.62 4.72
CA GLN A 34 -9.35 5.08 4.56
C GLN A 34 -9.78 5.08 3.10
N SER A 35 -8.91 5.57 2.21
CA SER A 35 -9.19 5.62 0.78
C SER A 35 -7.91 5.71 -0.05
N VAL A 36 -8.04 5.30 -1.31
CA VAL A 36 -7.03 5.50 -2.35
C VAL A 36 -7.68 6.33 -3.44
N GLY A 37 -7.10 7.48 -3.74
CA GLY A 37 -7.59 8.39 -4.77
C GLY A 37 -7.22 7.94 -6.18
N PRO A 38 -7.70 8.65 -7.23
CA PRO A 38 -7.32 8.37 -8.60
C PRO A 38 -5.82 8.64 -8.84
N PHE A 39 -5.24 8.00 -9.85
CA PHE A 39 -3.86 8.25 -10.25
C PHE A 39 -3.67 9.73 -10.63
N THR A 40 -2.67 10.38 -10.06
CA THR A 40 -2.26 11.74 -10.43
C THR A 40 -0.93 11.68 -11.18
N THR A 41 -0.85 12.37 -12.32
CA THR A 41 0.43 12.71 -12.94
C THR A 41 1.05 13.85 -12.14
N GLY A 42 2.34 13.74 -11.81
CA GLY A 42 3.12 14.84 -11.25
C GLY A 42 3.36 15.91 -12.31
N ASP A 43 2.30 16.56 -12.78
CA ASP A 43 2.43 17.71 -13.67
C ASP A 43 2.86 18.91 -12.82
N SER A 44 4.07 19.38 -13.07
CA SER A 44 4.69 20.57 -12.52
C SER A 44 3.98 21.85 -12.98
N GLY A 45 2.68 21.98 -12.68
CA GLY A 45 1.87 23.15 -12.93
C GLY A 45 1.97 24.12 -11.76
N LYS A 46 2.78 25.17 -11.92
CA LYS A 46 2.86 26.33 -11.02
C LYS A 46 1.46 26.81 -10.60
N SER A 47 1.14 26.75 -9.30
CA SER A 47 0.54 27.86 -8.53
C SER A 47 0.25 27.41 -7.10
N GLY A 48 0.93 28.04 -6.13
CA GLY A 48 0.57 27.97 -4.71
C GLY A 48 1.58 27.24 -3.84
N ASN A 49 2.56 28.00 -3.33
CA ASN A 49 3.30 27.96 -2.06
C ASN A 49 3.42 26.70 -1.16
N ASP A 50 3.08 25.48 -1.59
CA ASP A 50 3.32 24.26 -0.83
C ASP A 50 4.52 23.51 -1.42
N SER A 51 5.58 23.43 -0.63
CA SER A 51 6.88 22.80 -0.95
C SER A 51 6.81 21.27 -1.04
N GLY A 52 5.76 20.70 -1.64
CA GLY A 52 5.64 19.27 -1.91
C GLY A 52 6.14 18.93 -3.32
N VAL A 53 7.08 18.00 -3.45
CA VAL A 53 7.48 17.45 -4.76
C VAL A 53 6.27 16.71 -5.35
N ALA A 54 5.70 17.24 -6.42
CA ALA A 54 4.60 16.60 -7.14
C ALA A 54 5.06 15.24 -7.68
N THR A 55 4.67 14.17 -6.99
CA THR A 55 5.06 12.80 -7.34
C THR A 55 3.88 12.11 -8.00
N SER A 56 4.10 11.54 -9.19
CA SER A 56 3.07 10.74 -9.85
C SER A 56 2.72 9.53 -9.00
N GLY A 57 1.43 9.23 -8.81
CA GLY A 57 1.02 8.10 -7.98
C GLY A 57 -0.45 8.10 -7.61
N TYR A 58 -0.82 7.17 -6.74
CA TYR A 58 -2.16 7.09 -6.14
C TYR A 58 -2.10 7.71 -4.73
N PRO A 59 -2.76 8.85 -4.47
CA PRO A 59 -2.78 9.44 -3.14
C PRO A 59 -3.55 8.52 -2.19
N VAL A 60 -2.97 8.26 -1.03
CA VAL A 60 -3.56 7.39 0.01
C VAL A 60 -3.92 8.25 1.21
N ILE A 61 -5.18 8.17 1.65
CA ILE A 61 -5.64 8.80 2.89
C ILE A 61 -5.66 7.74 3.98
N VAL A 62 -5.00 8.02 5.10
CA VAL A 62 -4.96 7.15 6.27
C VAL A 62 -5.51 7.87 7.50
N THR A 63 -6.04 7.10 8.44
CA THR A 63 -6.46 7.59 9.76
C THR A 63 -5.66 6.87 10.84
N THR A 64 -5.07 7.61 11.76
CA THR A 64 -4.42 7.06 12.96
C THR A 64 -5.39 6.96 14.12
N THR A 65 -5.13 6.03 15.04
CA THR A 65 -5.90 5.88 16.29
C THR A 65 -5.56 6.98 17.31
N GLU A 66 -4.33 7.48 17.27
CA GLU A 66 -3.84 8.56 18.11
C GLU A 66 -3.52 9.81 17.29
N PRO A 67 -3.60 11.02 17.89
CA PRO A 67 -3.18 12.24 17.22
C PRO A 67 -1.70 12.17 16.81
N VAL A 68 -1.44 12.33 15.52
CA VAL A 68 -0.07 12.51 15.03
C VAL A 68 0.43 13.89 15.47
N PRO A 69 1.65 13.99 16.01
CA PRO A 69 2.26 15.28 16.36
C PRO A 69 2.24 16.27 15.20
N GLY A 70 1.86 17.52 15.46
CA GLY A 70 1.75 18.56 14.43
C GLY A 70 3.09 18.91 13.77
N ASP A 71 4.22 18.57 14.40
CA ASP A 71 5.54 18.77 13.83
C ASP A 71 5.86 17.80 12.67
N TRP A 72 4.99 16.84 12.35
CA TRP A 72 5.12 15.96 11.18
C TRP A 72 4.55 16.58 9.89
N ILE A 73 3.79 17.67 9.98
CA ILE A 73 3.22 18.34 8.80
C ILE A 73 4.35 18.79 7.88
N GLY A 74 4.28 18.37 6.60
CA GLY A 74 5.28 18.69 5.58
C GLY A 74 6.61 17.94 5.72
N LYS A 75 6.71 16.98 6.64
CA LYS A 75 7.88 16.10 6.78
C LYS A 75 7.64 14.76 6.10
N ASP A 76 8.73 14.15 5.65
CA ASP A 76 8.71 12.80 5.10
C ASP A 76 8.40 11.76 6.19
N VAL A 77 7.59 10.79 5.80
CA VAL A 77 7.20 9.65 6.63
C VAL A 77 7.32 8.36 5.84
N ARG A 78 7.72 7.29 6.51
CA ARG A 78 7.65 5.95 5.96
C ARG A 78 6.30 5.33 6.32
N MET A 79 5.63 4.73 5.33
CA MET A 79 4.39 4.00 5.55
C MET A 79 4.53 2.54 5.11
N VAL A 80 4.07 1.62 5.95
CA VAL A 80 3.96 0.19 5.63
C VAL A 80 2.49 -0.18 5.63
N ILE A 81 1.96 -0.65 4.50
CA ILE A 81 0.57 -1.12 4.36
C ILE A 81 0.58 -2.65 4.31
N THR A 82 -0.18 -3.29 5.19
CA THR A 82 -0.32 -4.75 5.21
C THR A 82 -1.47 -5.18 4.32
N LEU A 83 -1.17 -5.81 3.18
CA LEU A 83 -2.14 -6.19 2.14
C LEU A 83 -2.89 -7.51 2.43
N SER A 84 -3.23 -7.74 3.70
CA SER A 84 -3.78 -8.99 4.30
C SER A 84 -2.73 -9.95 4.84
N GLU A 85 -3.07 -10.57 5.98
CA GLU A 85 -2.37 -11.71 6.54
C GLU A 85 -2.68 -12.94 5.69
N ALA A 86 -1.66 -13.76 5.46
CA ALA A 86 -1.87 -15.10 4.93
C ALA A 86 -2.93 -15.80 5.80
N SER A 87 -3.95 -16.38 5.16
CA SER A 87 -5.01 -17.10 5.89
C SER A 87 -4.38 -18.12 6.84
N SER A 88 -5.01 -18.39 7.98
CA SER A 88 -4.49 -19.32 9.00
C SER A 88 -4.19 -20.75 8.50
N ASN A 89 -4.60 -21.08 7.28
CA ASN A 89 -4.32 -22.34 6.58
C ASN A 89 -3.40 -22.16 5.36
N SER A 90 -2.46 -21.22 5.38
CA SER A 90 -1.52 -21.00 4.28
C SER A 90 -0.26 -21.86 4.42
N LEU A 91 0.12 -22.52 3.33
CA LEU A 91 1.44 -23.14 3.20
C LEU A 91 2.48 -22.05 2.88
N VAL A 92 3.49 -21.90 3.74
CA VAL A 92 4.60 -20.97 3.49
C VAL A 92 5.68 -21.71 2.71
N VAL A 93 5.98 -21.23 1.51
CA VAL A 93 7.07 -21.74 0.67
C VAL A 93 8.20 -20.70 0.64
N PRO A 94 9.46 -21.08 0.94
CA PRO A 94 10.60 -20.17 0.79
C PRO A 94 10.75 -19.69 -0.65
N GLU A 95 11.07 -18.41 -0.83
CA GLU A 95 11.29 -17.84 -2.17
C GLU A 95 12.39 -18.57 -2.95
N THR A 96 13.41 -19.06 -2.24
CA THR A 96 14.50 -19.88 -2.81
C THR A 96 14.05 -21.21 -3.39
N ALA A 97 12.86 -21.70 -3.03
CA ALA A 97 12.26 -22.92 -3.58
C ALA A 97 11.34 -22.65 -4.78
N LEU A 98 11.04 -21.37 -5.06
CA LEU A 98 10.23 -20.96 -6.20
C LEU A 98 11.10 -20.92 -7.46
N SER A 99 10.53 -21.40 -8.55
CA SER A 99 11.08 -21.24 -9.90
C SER A 99 10.03 -20.59 -10.80
N SER A 100 10.32 -19.39 -11.29
CA SER A 100 9.42 -18.68 -12.20
C SER A 100 9.64 -19.15 -13.63
N ARG A 101 8.66 -19.84 -14.22
CA ARG A 101 8.78 -20.39 -15.59
C ARG A 101 7.87 -19.67 -16.57
N SER A 102 8.08 -18.36 -16.70
CA SER A 102 7.35 -17.41 -17.56
C SER A 102 5.83 -17.29 -17.28
N LYS A 103 5.24 -16.13 -17.61
CA LYS A 103 3.79 -15.84 -17.49
C LYS A 103 3.22 -15.75 -16.06
N GLY A 104 4.01 -15.26 -15.09
CA GLY A 104 3.51 -14.96 -13.74
C GLY A 104 3.01 -16.18 -12.97
N THR A 105 3.49 -17.37 -13.32
CA THR A 105 3.23 -18.61 -12.59
C THR A 105 4.53 -19.09 -11.96
N ASP A 106 4.51 -19.25 -10.63
CA ASP A 106 5.61 -19.78 -9.85
C ASP A 106 5.41 -21.28 -9.60
N TYR A 107 6.50 -22.05 -9.69
CA TYR A 107 6.49 -23.50 -9.54
C TYR A 107 7.40 -23.91 -8.39
N VAL A 108 6.97 -24.94 -7.66
CA VAL A 108 7.75 -25.59 -6.59
C VAL A 108 7.90 -27.06 -6.94
N THR A 109 9.11 -27.60 -6.77
CA THR A 109 9.33 -29.05 -6.90
C THR A 109 9.17 -29.69 -5.53
N VAL A 110 8.21 -30.60 -5.39
CA VAL A 110 8.00 -31.40 -4.18
C VAL A 110 8.52 -32.81 -4.43
N SER A 111 9.33 -33.33 -3.52
CA SER A 111 9.77 -34.72 -3.56
C SER A 111 9.08 -35.50 -2.45
N GLU A 112 8.59 -36.70 -2.76
CA GLU A 112 8.11 -37.63 -1.74
C GLU A 112 9.32 -38.13 -0.95
N GLY A 113 9.41 -37.76 0.32
CA GLY A 113 10.37 -38.38 1.22
C GLY A 113 9.99 -39.84 1.40
N LYS A 114 10.82 -40.78 0.93
CA LYS A 114 10.71 -42.17 1.36
C LYS A 114 10.99 -42.20 2.86
N SER A 115 9.96 -42.52 3.64
CA SER A 115 10.07 -42.95 5.03
C SER A 115 10.83 -44.28 5.14
#